data_AF-A0AAN8Y915-F1
#
_entry.id   AF-A0AAN8Y915-F1
#
_cell.length_a   1.000
_cell.length_b   1.000
_cell.length_c   1.000
_cell.angle_alpha   90.00
_cell.angle_beta   90.00
_cell.angle_gamma   90.00
#
_symmetry.space_group_name_H-M   'P 1'
#
loop_
_entity.id
_entity.type
_entity.pdbx_description
1 polymer ?
#
loop_
_entity_poly.entity_id
_entity_poly.type
_entity_poly.pdbx_seq_one_letter_code
_entity_poly.pdbx_strand_id
1 'polypeptide(L)'
;MLQAFFVAYNRFHGEIPSEIGDLIYLQKLALLGNQFSRKIPFTLGNLASLTKLSLRENNLQERIPSSLGKCHNLELLDLGSNNLSGFIASEILELSSLS
;
A
#
# COMPACT_ATOMS: atom_id res chain seq x y z
N MET A 1 13.94 -3.61 -14.52
CA MET A 1 13.20 -2.67 -13.66
C MET A 1 11.84 -3.26 -13.36
N LEU A 2 11.49 -3.47 -12.10
CA LEU A 2 10.22 -4.12 -11.72
C LEU A 2 9.08 -3.10 -11.76
N GLN A 3 8.04 -3.38 -12.55
CA GLN A 3 6.86 -2.51 -12.70
C GLN A 3 5.63 -3.05 -11.97
N ALA A 4 5.55 -4.36 -11.76
CA ALA A 4 4.41 -4.96 -11.10
C ALA A 4 4.85 -6.12 -10.22
N PHE A 5 4.31 -6.18 -9.02
CA PHE A 5 4.57 -7.25 -8.05
C PHE A 5 3.23 -7.75 -7.51
N PHE A 6 2.90 -9.00 -7.86
CA PHE A 6 1.64 -9.66 -7.52
C PHE A 6 1.93 -10.92 -6.72
N VAL A 7 1.47 -10.93 -5.48
CA VAL A 7 1.60 -12.07 -4.58
C VAL A 7 0.29 -12.24 -3.81
N ALA A 8 -0.78 -12.53 -4.55
CA ALA A 8 -2.11 -12.67 -3.98
C ALA A 8 -2.35 -14.08 -3.43
N TYR A 9 -3.20 -14.23 -2.40
CA TYR A 9 -3.70 -15.51 -1.89
C TYR A 9 -2.60 -16.51 -1.52
N ASN A 10 -1.73 -16.10 -0.62
CA ASN A 10 -0.63 -16.91 -0.10
C ASN A 10 -0.64 -16.91 1.44
N ARG A 11 0.40 -17.48 2.04
CA ARG A 11 0.61 -17.49 3.50
C ARG A 11 1.78 -16.61 3.93
N PHE A 12 2.12 -15.57 3.14
CA PHE A 12 3.16 -14.63 3.56
C PHE A 12 2.72 -13.90 4.82
N HIS A 13 3.63 -13.80 5.78
CA HIS A 13 3.36 -13.27 7.10
C HIS A 13 4.49 -12.34 7.54
N GLY A 14 4.34 -11.72 8.71
CA GLY A 14 5.30 -10.73 9.21
C GLY A 14 4.95 -9.33 8.71
N GLU A 15 5.94 -8.46 8.59
CA GLU A 15 5.77 -7.07 8.14
C GLU A 15 5.97 -6.97 6.63
N ILE A 16 5.38 -5.93 6.03
CA ILE A 16 5.74 -5.53 4.66
C ILE A 16 7.12 -4.86 4.75
N PRO A 17 8.16 -5.35 4.04
CA PRO A 17 9.50 -4.77 4.11
C PRO A 17 9.53 -3.33 3.60
N SER A 18 10.29 -2.45 4.27
CA SER A 18 10.41 -1.04 3.86
C SER A 18 11.09 -0.86 2.51
N GLU A 19 11.92 -1.83 2.11
CA GLU A 19 12.69 -1.92 0.87
C GLU A 19 11.79 -2.01 -0.36
N ILE A 20 10.50 -2.36 -0.21
CA ILE A 20 9.53 -2.23 -1.30
C ILE A 20 9.46 -0.78 -1.79
N GLY A 21 9.68 0.20 -0.90
CA GLY A 21 9.74 1.62 -1.25
C GLY A 21 10.91 2.01 -2.16
N ASP A 22 11.92 1.15 -2.33
CA ASP A 22 13.06 1.39 -3.22
C ASP A 22 12.74 1.01 -4.68
N LEU A 23 11.60 0.34 -4.91
CA LEU A 23 11.13 -0.04 -6.24
C LEU A 23 10.44 1.14 -6.93
N ILE A 24 11.14 2.27 -7.11
CA ILE A 24 10.58 3.57 -7.56
C ILE A 24 9.80 3.54 -8.89
N TYR A 25 9.96 2.48 -9.66
CA TYR A 25 9.28 2.24 -10.94
C TYR A 25 8.10 1.28 -10.86
N LEU A 26 7.77 0.82 -9.64
CA LEU A 26 6.64 -0.05 -9.39
C LEU A 26 5.34 0.73 -9.62
N GLN A 27 4.51 0.20 -10.49
CA GLN A 27 3.20 0.72 -10.85
C GLN A 27 2.08 -0.04 -10.13
N LYS A 28 2.28 -1.35 -9.87
CA LYS A 28 1.25 -2.19 -9.28
C LYS A 28 1.83 -3.03 -8.15
N LEU A 29 1.29 -2.87 -6.95
CA LEU A 29 1.59 -3.69 -5.79
C LEU A 29 0.32 -4.35 -5.29
N ALA A 30 0.25 -5.67 -5.38
CA ALA A 30 -0.90 -6.45 -4.92
C ALA A 30 -0.43 -7.57 -3.98
N LEU A 31 -0.74 -7.41 -2.69
CA LEU A 31 -0.40 -8.33 -1.61
C LEU A 31 -1.66 -8.93 -0.95
N LEU A 32 -2.80 -8.85 -1.63
CA LEU A 32 -4.10 -9.23 -1.08
C LEU A 32 -4.18 -10.71 -0.69
N GLY A 33 -4.94 -11.01 0.37
CA GLY A 33 -5.16 -12.38 0.82
C GLY A 33 -3.90 -13.03 1.37
N ASN A 34 -3.20 -12.34 2.27
CA ASN A 34 -2.03 -12.87 2.98
C ASN A 34 -2.21 -12.67 4.49
N GLN A 35 -1.13 -12.84 5.25
CA GLN A 35 -1.08 -12.71 6.70
C GLN A 35 -0.12 -11.59 7.11
N PHE A 36 0.14 -10.61 6.24
CA PHE A 36 0.96 -9.44 6.58
C PHE A 36 0.31 -8.69 7.75
N SER A 37 1.15 -8.17 8.64
CA SER A 37 0.76 -7.62 9.94
C SER A 37 1.53 -6.35 10.23
N ARG A 38 1.25 -5.71 11.38
CA ARG A 38 1.85 -4.41 11.77
C ARG A 38 1.46 -3.30 10.79
N LYS A 39 2.23 -2.23 10.73
CA LYS A 39 1.93 -1.02 9.95
C LYS A 39 2.21 -1.18 8.46
N ILE A 40 1.54 -0.36 7.66
CA ILE A 40 1.93 -0.09 6.28
C ILE A 40 3.21 0.76 6.30
N PRO A 41 4.31 0.37 5.61
CA PRO A 41 5.55 1.14 5.60
C PRO A 41 5.34 2.53 5.01
N PHE A 42 5.82 3.58 5.68
CA PHE A 42 5.75 4.94 5.16
C PHE A 42 6.55 5.11 3.84
N THR A 43 7.52 4.22 3.60
CA THR A 43 8.35 4.20 2.39
C THR A 43 7.57 3.86 1.12
N LEU A 44 6.36 3.29 1.23
CA LEU A 44 5.49 3.13 0.06
C LEU A 44 5.13 4.47 -0.59
N GLY A 45 5.19 5.58 0.16
CA GLY A 45 5.04 6.94 -0.39
C GLY A 45 6.18 7.37 -1.34
N ASN A 46 7.27 6.61 -1.44
CA ASN A 46 8.35 6.88 -2.41
C ASN A 46 8.01 6.36 -3.81
N LEU A 47 6.96 5.54 -3.95
CA LEU A 47 6.58 4.90 -5.21
C LEU A 47 5.80 5.88 -6.10
N ALA A 48 6.51 6.84 -6.68
CA ALA A 48 5.92 7.90 -7.51
C ALA A 48 5.21 7.35 -8.77
N SER A 49 5.59 6.16 -9.24
CA SER A 49 4.97 5.49 -10.39
C SER A 49 3.74 4.65 -10.03
N LEU A 50 3.40 4.52 -8.73
CA LEU A 50 2.38 3.59 -8.26
C LEU A 50 0.98 4.05 -8.70
N THR A 51 0.28 3.17 -9.41
CA THR A 51 -1.11 3.38 -9.84
C THR A 51 -2.10 2.47 -9.12
N LYS A 52 -1.65 1.31 -8.64
CA LYS A 52 -2.51 0.37 -7.89
C LYS A 52 -1.81 -0.17 -6.65
N LEU A 53 -2.44 0.03 -5.50
CA LEU A 53 -2.06 -0.58 -4.23
C LEU A 53 -3.23 -1.39 -3.67
N SER A 54 -3.05 -2.71 -3.57
CA SER A 54 -4.00 -3.59 -2.89
C SER A 54 -3.31 -4.35 -1.77
N LEU A 55 -3.72 -4.05 -0.54
CA LEU A 55 -3.31 -4.72 0.70
C LEU A 55 -4.49 -5.41 1.39
N ARG A 56 -5.60 -5.56 0.66
CA ARG A 56 -6.85 -6.14 1.15
C ARG A 56 -6.65 -7.52 1.78
N GLU A 57 -7.47 -7.89 2.76
CA GLU A 57 -7.45 -9.25 3.34
C GLU A 57 -6.06 -9.60 3.89
N ASN A 58 -5.60 -8.81 4.86
CA ASN A 58 -4.39 -9.00 5.65
C ASN A 58 -4.69 -8.68 7.13
N ASN A 59 -3.66 -8.76 7.98
CA ASN A 59 -3.73 -8.43 9.41
C ASN A 59 -3.05 -7.08 9.73
N LEU A 60 -3.02 -6.15 8.79
CA LEU A 60 -2.36 -4.85 8.96
C LEU A 60 -3.06 -4.02 10.03
N GLN A 61 -2.29 -3.26 10.79
CA GLN A 61 -2.70 -2.53 11.99
C GLN A 61 -2.20 -1.07 11.92
N GLU A 62 -2.49 -0.31 12.97
CA GLU A 62 -2.16 1.11 13.08
C GLU A 62 -2.84 1.95 12.00
N ARG A 63 -2.34 3.17 11.79
CA ARG A 63 -2.89 4.15 10.85
C ARG A 63 -2.33 3.97 9.45
N ILE A 64 -3.11 4.42 8.47
CA ILE A 64 -2.64 4.58 7.09
C ILE A 64 -1.58 5.70 7.07
N PRO A 65 -0.37 5.48 6.55
CA PRO A 65 0.67 6.51 6.53
C PRO A 65 0.30 7.62 5.54
N SER A 66 0.32 8.87 5.99
CA SER A 66 0.03 10.04 5.14
C SER A 66 0.98 10.19 3.95
N SER A 67 2.14 9.54 4.01
CA SER A 67 3.09 9.49 2.89
C SER A 67 2.51 8.85 1.63
N LEU A 68 1.44 8.03 1.72
CA LEU A 68 0.73 7.55 0.53
C LEU A 68 0.14 8.69 -0.32
N GLY A 69 -0.12 9.86 0.28
CA GLY A 69 -0.50 11.07 -0.46
C GLY A 69 0.55 11.58 -1.45
N LYS A 70 1.79 11.07 -1.40
CA LYS A 70 2.84 11.38 -2.40
C LYS A 70 2.71 10.54 -3.68
N CYS A 71 1.90 9.48 -3.67
CA CYS A 71 1.64 8.65 -4.84
C CYS A 71 0.58 9.33 -5.73
N HIS A 72 0.94 10.44 -6.36
CA HIS A 72 0.00 11.27 -7.15
C HIS A 72 -0.64 10.53 -8.35
N ASN A 73 -0.07 9.41 -8.79
CA ASN A 73 -0.61 8.57 -9.86
C ASN A 73 -1.52 7.44 -9.35
N LEU A 74 -1.80 7.37 -8.04
CA LEU A 74 -2.54 6.27 -7.44
C LEU A 74 -4.02 6.33 -7.82
N GLU A 75 -4.44 5.37 -8.66
CA GLU A 75 -5.82 5.24 -9.14
C GLU A 75 -6.67 4.35 -8.23
N LEU A 76 -6.03 3.35 -7.61
CA LEU A 76 -6.70 2.38 -6.75
C LEU A 76 -5.94 2.17 -5.45
N LEU A 77 -6.63 2.41 -4.33
CA LEU A 77 -6.18 2.10 -2.98
C LEU A 77 -7.18 1.17 -2.30
N ASP A 78 -6.85 -0.13 -2.24
CA ASP A 78 -7.68 -1.14 -1.57
C ASP A 78 -6.99 -1.63 -0.28
N LEU A 79 -7.52 -1.19 0.86
CA LEU A 79 -7.06 -1.54 2.20
C LEU A 79 -8.10 -2.35 2.99
N GLY A 80 -9.17 -2.81 2.33
CA GLY A 80 -10.31 -3.47 2.99
C GLY A 80 -9.93 -4.75 3.73
N SER A 81 -10.72 -5.14 4.72
CA SER A 81 -10.48 -6.36 5.52
C SER A 81 -9.07 -6.40 6.12
N ASN A 82 -8.73 -5.37 6.89
CA ASN A 82 -7.54 -5.28 7.76
C ASN A 82 -7.96 -4.77 9.14
N ASN A 83 -7.01 -4.65 10.07
CA ASN A 83 -7.21 -4.13 11.43
C ASN A 83 -6.67 -2.69 11.57
N LEU A 84 -6.75 -1.91 10.48
CA LEU A 84 -6.33 -0.51 10.45
C LEU A 84 -7.22 0.35 11.35
N SER A 85 -6.65 1.41 11.93
CA SER A 85 -7.32 2.29 12.89
C SER A 85 -6.90 3.75 12.71
N GLY A 86 -7.60 4.67 13.38
CA GLY A 86 -7.35 6.11 13.25
C GLY A 86 -8.08 6.74 12.07
N PHE A 87 -7.57 7.87 11.59
CA PHE A 87 -8.19 8.68 10.54
C PHE A 87 -7.46 8.52 9.20
N ILE A 88 -8.20 8.75 8.11
CA ILE A 88 -7.61 8.92 6.78
C ILE A 88 -7.00 10.32 6.72
N ALA A 89 -5.70 10.40 6.41
CA ALA A 89 -4.98 11.66 6.33
C ALA A 89 -5.45 12.50 5.13
N SER A 90 -5.49 13.84 5.27
CA SER A 90 -5.98 14.74 4.21
C SER A 90 -5.17 14.61 2.92
N GLU A 91 -3.88 14.32 3.02
CA GLU A 91 -3.00 14.10 1.87
C GLU A 91 -3.47 12.95 0.97
N ILE A 92 -4.17 11.96 1.54
CA ILE A 92 -4.76 10.84 0.78
C ILE A 92 -6.11 11.26 0.19
N LEU A 93 -6.91 12.02 0.92
CA LEU A 93 -8.21 12.53 0.45
C LEU A 93 -8.07 13.54 -0.69
N GLU A 94 -6.93 14.22 -0.77
CA GLU A 94 -6.59 15.20 -1.82
C GLU A 94 -6.03 14.56 -3.10
N LEU A 95 -5.83 13.24 -3.13
CA LEU A 95 -5.40 12.53 -4.34
C LEU A 95 -6.53 12.54 -5.38
N SER A 96 -6.44 13.45 -6.34
CA SER A 96 -7.39 13.57 -7.46
C SER A 96 -7.37 12.37 -8.42
N SER A 97 -6.34 11.54 -8.34
CA SER A 97 -6.20 10.31 -9.12
C SER A 97 -7.02 9.14 -8.58
N LEU A 98 -7.38 9.13 -7.28
CA LEU A 98 -8.16 8.05 -6.68
C LEU A 98 -9.61 8.08 -7.19
N SER A 99 -10.04 6.96 -7.75
CA SER A 99 -11.42 6.75 -8.25
C SER A 99 -12.35 6.14 -7.21
#